data_AF-F0IK99-F1
#
_entry.id   AF-F0IK99-F1
#
_cell.length_a   1.000
_cell.length_b   1.000
_cell.length_c   1.000
_cell.angle_alpha   90.00
_cell.angle_beta   90.00
_cell.angle_gamma   90.00
#
_symmetry.space_group_name_H-M   'P 1'
#
loop_
_entity.id
_entity.type
_entity.pdbx_description
1 polymer ?
#
loop_
_entity_poly.entity_id
_entity_poly.type
_entity_poly.pdbx_seq_one_letter_code
_entity_poly.pdbx_strand_id
1 'polypeptide(L)'
;MYGILIQLPGSNDWGARVDSRNDELGVLNIYQVPSSGITINTTVKFKVQYNQRTGRPYAVFEEVADRNDTVFNTEDRNKWYSLGENKEFEFVSKIVPFLDVELIINPQKATDPTVIDLWDITNNRPADLKVQTTPFFNSGRYIYKGRAYNPQFTVTFNKKDYEKYKLVYPNSDIYFWVNWQQLSYKNKSVNPMNGVWRANINKIIEYIESETVSLHEYIYRKNDNHNAKESYLFFLEDNDIFQRLF
;
A
#
# COMPACT_ATOMS: atom_id res chain seq x y z
N MET A 1 4.06 -16.91 10.42
CA MET A 1 4.14 -16.24 9.10
C MET A 1 2.75 -15.84 8.67
N TYR A 2 2.61 -14.89 7.75
CA TYR A 2 1.32 -14.47 7.19
C TYR A 2 1.29 -14.76 5.70
N GLY A 3 0.09 -15.00 5.16
CA GLY A 3 -0.11 -15.24 3.73
C GLY A 3 -1.59 -15.21 3.38
N ILE A 4 -1.89 -15.29 2.08
CA ILE A 4 -3.25 -15.14 1.57
C ILE A 4 -3.85 -16.53 1.35
N LEU A 5 -5.00 -16.79 1.96
CA LEU A 5 -5.76 -17.99 1.69
C LEU A 5 -6.32 -17.92 0.26
N ILE A 6 -5.80 -18.75 -0.63
CA ILE A 6 -6.20 -18.76 -2.05
C ILE A 6 -7.18 -19.88 -2.38
N GLN A 7 -7.30 -20.86 -1.50
CA GLN A 7 -8.20 -22.00 -1.67
C GLN A 7 -8.71 -22.50 -0.31
N LEU A 8 -10.02 -22.75 -0.23
CA LEU A 8 -10.67 -23.39 0.91
C LEU A 8 -10.76 -24.92 0.69
N PRO A 9 -10.97 -25.71 1.76
CA PRO A 9 -11.21 -27.14 1.63
C PRO A 9 -12.49 -27.36 0.79
N GLY A 10 -12.38 -28.05 -0.34
CA GLY A 10 -13.51 -28.39 -1.20
C GLY A 10 -14.00 -29.83 -1.00
N SER A 11 -15.17 -30.15 -1.56
CA SER A 11 -15.76 -31.50 -1.56
C SER A 11 -14.95 -32.56 -2.31
N ASN A 12 -13.97 -32.14 -3.14
CA ASN A 12 -13.24 -33.01 -4.05
C ASN A 12 -11.81 -33.35 -3.56
N ASP A 13 -11.54 -33.29 -2.25
CA ASP A 13 -10.24 -33.63 -1.61
C ASP A 13 -9.05 -32.72 -1.93
N TRP A 14 -9.25 -31.59 -2.60
CA TRP A 14 -8.21 -30.57 -2.70
C TRP A 14 -8.18 -29.78 -1.38
N GLY A 15 -7.14 -30.01 -0.59
CA GLY A 15 -6.92 -29.30 0.68
C GLY A 15 -6.82 -27.78 0.49
N ALA A 16 -7.01 -27.03 1.57
CA ALA A 16 -6.85 -25.57 1.54
C ALA A 16 -5.41 -25.18 1.17
N ARG A 17 -5.25 -24.04 0.51
CA ARG A 17 -3.94 -23.51 0.09
C ARG A 17 -3.76 -22.06 0.49
N VAL A 18 -2.53 -21.73 0.88
CA VAL A 18 -2.09 -20.39 1.23
C VAL A 18 -0.93 -19.97 0.32
N ASP A 19 -1.05 -18.81 -0.31
CA ASP A 19 0.10 -18.13 -0.89
C ASP A 19 0.91 -17.52 0.25
N SER A 20 2.12 -18.04 0.49
CA SER A 20 2.98 -17.60 1.59
C SER A 20 3.58 -16.21 1.37
N ARG A 21 3.47 -15.65 0.15
CA ARG A 21 4.08 -14.38 -0.27
C ARG A 21 5.61 -14.34 -0.20
N ASN A 22 6.21 -15.49 0.07
CA ASN A 22 7.64 -15.70 0.13
C ASN A 22 8.06 -16.56 -1.08
N ASP A 23 8.99 -16.07 -1.88
CA ASP A 23 9.33 -16.73 -3.16
C ASP A 23 9.96 -18.11 -2.98
N GLU A 24 10.65 -18.33 -1.85
CA GLU A 24 11.29 -19.61 -1.54
C GLU A 24 10.26 -20.68 -1.18
N LEU A 25 9.19 -20.29 -0.50
CA LEU A 25 8.14 -21.19 -0.03
C LEU A 25 6.97 -21.32 -1.03
N GLY A 26 6.70 -20.28 -1.80
CA GLY A 26 5.61 -20.24 -2.77
C GLY A 26 4.24 -20.52 -2.14
N VAL A 27 3.44 -21.34 -2.82
CA VAL A 27 2.10 -21.74 -2.36
C VAL A 27 2.18 -23.04 -1.57
N LEU A 28 1.69 -23.00 -0.33
CA LEU A 28 1.68 -24.15 0.58
C LEU A 28 0.27 -24.71 0.73
N ASN A 29 0.18 -26.03 0.94
CA ASN A 29 -1.02 -26.62 1.54
C ASN A 29 -1.13 -26.12 2.97
N ILE A 30 -2.33 -25.70 3.39
CA ILE A 30 -2.61 -25.23 4.74
C ILE A 30 -3.65 -26.11 5.43
N TYR A 31 -3.34 -26.57 6.64
CA TYR A 31 -4.21 -27.42 7.44
C TYR A 31 -4.82 -26.65 8.60
N GLN A 32 -5.89 -27.21 9.19
CA GLN A 32 -6.62 -26.66 10.34
C GLN A 32 -7.30 -25.30 10.06
N VAL A 33 -7.56 -25.01 8.79
CA VAL A 33 -8.37 -23.84 8.41
C VAL A 33 -9.81 -24.06 8.92
N PRO A 34 -10.43 -23.07 9.60
CA PRO A 34 -11.82 -23.16 10.03
C PRO A 34 -12.77 -23.50 8.86
N SER A 35 -13.75 -24.37 9.12
CA SER A 35 -14.73 -24.79 8.11
C SER A 35 -15.81 -23.74 7.81
N SER A 36 -15.91 -22.69 8.63
CA SER A 36 -16.86 -21.58 8.48
C SER A 36 -16.25 -20.27 8.97
N GLY A 37 -16.81 -19.14 8.52
CA GLY A 37 -16.36 -17.81 8.95
C GLY A 37 -15.04 -17.33 8.33
N ILE A 38 -14.54 -18.02 7.30
CA ILE A 38 -13.35 -17.62 6.57
C ILE A 38 -13.59 -17.78 5.06
N THR A 39 -13.16 -16.80 4.28
CA THR A 39 -13.28 -16.81 2.82
C THR A 39 -11.91 -16.85 2.17
N ILE A 40 -11.86 -17.24 0.89
CA ILE A 40 -10.67 -16.98 0.07
C ILE A 40 -10.36 -15.48 0.07
N ASN A 41 -9.11 -15.15 -0.24
CA ASN A 41 -8.54 -13.82 -0.13
C ASN A 41 -8.46 -13.28 1.32
N THR A 42 -8.64 -14.11 2.34
CA THR A 42 -8.38 -13.74 3.73
C THR A 42 -6.89 -13.88 4.02
N THR A 43 -6.30 -12.93 4.75
CA THR A 43 -4.94 -13.14 5.26
C THR A 43 -4.98 -13.88 6.57
N VAL A 44 -4.19 -14.94 6.63
CA VAL A 44 -4.11 -15.84 7.77
C VAL A 44 -2.69 -15.86 8.29
N LYS A 45 -2.56 -15.98 9.60
CA LYS A 45 -1.33 -16.39 10.24
C LYS A 45 -1.23 -17.91 10.21
N PHE A 46 -0.04 -18.41 9.93
CA PHE A 46 0.25 -19.83 9.94
C PHE A 46 1.69 -20.11 10.36
N LYS A 47 1.92 -21.32 10.85
CA LYS A 47 3.27 -21.89 11.05
C LYS A 47 3.65 -22.74 9.85
N VAL A 48 4.89 -22.63 9.40
CA VAL A 48 5.45 -23.59 8.44
C VAL A 48 5.97 -24.80 9.21
N GLN A 49 5.60 -25.98 8.73
CA GLN A 49 6.13 -27.26 9.17
C GLN A 49 6.63 -28.03 7.96
N TYR A 50 7.45 -29.04 8.21
CA TYR A 50 8.04 -29.87 7.16
C TYR A 50 7.55 -31.30 7.31
N ASN A 51 7.11 -31.89 6.21
CA ASN A 51 6.75 -33.30 6.20
C ASN A 51 8.04 -34.12 6.44
N GLN A 52 8.08 -34.90 7.53
CA GLN A 52 9.28 -35.65 7.91
C GLN A 52 9.72 -36.70 6.87
N ARG A 53 8.82 -37.15 5.98
CA ARG A 53 9.15 -38.12 4.93
C ARG A 53 9.60 -37.48 3.63
N THR A 54 8.94 -36.41 3.21
CA THR A 54 9.18 -35.79 1.89
C THR A 54 10.03 -34.53 1.96
N GLY A 55 10.27 -33.99 3.16
CA GLY A 55 10.93 -32.70 3.36
C GLY A 55 10.14 -31.50 2.83
N ARG A 56 8.92 -31.71 2.31
CA ARG A 56 8.12 -30.63 1.72
C ARG A 56 7.50 -29.75 2.81
N PRO A 57 7.59 -28.41 2.67
CA PRO A 57 6.94 -27.51 3.60
C PRO A 57 5.42 -27.55 3.44
N TYR A 58 4.72 -27.33 4.54
CA TYR A 58 3.28 -27.09 4.59
C TYR A 58 2.95 -26.10 5.70
N ALA A 59 1.75 -25.53 5.66
CA ALA A 59 1.27 -24.53 6.60
C ALA A 59 0.26 -25.13 7.58
N VAL A 60 0.27 -24.64 8.82
CA VAL A 60 -0.76 -24.92 9.83
C VAL A 60 -1.37 -23.59 10.26
N PHE A 61 -2.68 -23.45 10.05
CA PHE A 61 -3.44 -22.25 10.39
C PHE A 61 -3.32 -21.92 11.89
N GLU A 62 -3.21 -20.63 12.22
CA GLU A 62 -3.23 -20.14 13.61
C GLU A 62 -4.39 -19.18 13.86
N GLU A 63 -4.52 -18.12 13.04
CA GLU A 63 -5.54 -17.09 13.23
C GLU A 63 -5.80 -16.32 11.93
N VAL A 64 -6.98 -15.69 11.84
CA VAL A 64 -7.26 -14.67 10.82
C VAL A 64 -6.61 -13.35 11.25
N ALA A 65 -5.91 -12.68 10.33
CA ALA A 65 -5.31 -11.38 10.63
C ALA A 65 -6.41 -10.32 10.80
N ASP A 66 -6.35 -9.57 11.90
CA ASP A 66 -7.23 -8.41 12.15
C ASP A 66 -6.85 -7.25 11.20
N ARG A 67 -7.83 -6.79 10.40
CA ARG A 67 -7.62 -5.79 9.33
C ARG A 67 -8.80 -4.84 9.19
N ASN A 68 -8.54 -3.73 8.51
CA ASN A 68 -9.58 -2.84 8.00
C ASN A 68 -10.36 -3.53 6.86
N ASP A 69 -11.64 -3.19 6.72
CA ASP A 69 -12.47 -3.61 5.59
C ASP A 69 -12.01 -2.89 4.30
N THR A 70 -11.19 -3.57 3.49
CA THR A 70 -10.77 -3.08 2.18
C THR A 70 -11.43 -3.89 1.07
N VAL A 71 -11.76 -3.24 -0.06
CA VAL A 71 -12.44 -3.87 -1.22
C VAL A 71 -11.67 -5.10 -1.74
N PHE A 72 -10.35 -5.09 -1.61
CA PHE A 72 -9.48 -6.23 -1.84
C PHE A 72 -8.52 -6.42 -0.66
N ASN A 73 -8.05 -7.65 -0.44
CA ASN A 73 -6.94 -7.90 0.45
C ASN A 73 -5.73 -7.03 0.06
N THR A 74 -5.19 -6.27 1.01
CA THR A 74 -4.02 -5.37 0.82
C THR A 74 -2.77 -6.06 0.29
N GLU A 75 -2.75 -7.39 0.25
CA GLU A 75 -1.63 -8.21 -0.21
C GLU A 75 -1.84 -8.78 -1.64
N ASP A 76 -3.03 -8.65 -2.24
CA ASP A 76 -3.37 -9.13 -3.60
C ASP A 76 -2.87 -8.16 -4.68
N ARG A 77 -1.54 -8.16 -4.90
CA ARG A 77 -0.80 -7.23 -5.76
C ARG A 77 -1.31 -7.13 -7.20
N ASN A 78 -1.80 -8.21 -7.80
CA ASN A 78 -2.28 -8.19 -9.19
C ASN A 78 -3.57 -7.39 -9.34
N LYS A 79 -4.51 -7.51 -8.38
CA LYS A 79 -5.71 -6.66 -8.36
C LYS A 79 -5.38 -5.21 -8.07
N TRP A 80 -4.38 -4.95 -7.22
CA TRP A 80 -3.92 -3.58 -6.96
C TRP A 80 -3.26 -2.93 -8.18
N TYR A 81 -2.57 -3.69 -9.05
CA TYR A 81 -2.02 -3.15 -10.30
C TYR A 81 -3.11 -2.75 -11.29
N SER A 82 -4.05 -3.65 -11.59
CA SER A 82 -5.15 -3.31 -12.48
C SER A 82 -6.06 -2.21 -11.91
N LEU A 83 -6.20 -2.12 -10.58
CA LEU A 83 -6.89 -0.99 -9.95
C LEU A 83 -6.07 0.31 -10.05
N GLY A 84 -4.74 0.25 -9.87
CA GLY A 84 -3.82 1.38 -9.98
C GLY A 84 -3.83 2.00 -11.38
N GLU A 85 -3.74 1.19 -12.44
CA GLU A 85 -3.82 1.66 -13.82
C GLU A 85 -5.17 2.36 -14.12
N ASN A 86 -6.28 1.78 -13.64
CA ASN A 86 -7.59 2.43 -13.74
C ASN A 86 -7.65 3.73 -12.94
N LYS A 87 -6.91 3.83 -11.83
CA LYS A 87 -6.85 5.04 -10.99
C LYS A 87 -5.99 6.14 -11.61
N GLU A 88 -4.91 5.79 -12.31
CA GLU A 88 -4.13 6.76 -13.09
C GLU A 88 -4.96 7.37 -14.20
N PHE A 89 -5.68 6.53 -14.97
CA PHE A 89 -6.59 7.01 -16.00
C PHE A 89 -7.72 7.86 -15.41
N GLU A 90 -8.33 7.43 -14.30
CA GLU A 90 -9.36 8.19 -13.61
C GLU A 90 -8.84 9.55 -13.12
N PHE A 91 -7.65 9.57 -12.53
CA PHE A 91 -7.02 10.80 -12.06
C PHE A 91 -6.78 11.76 -13.22
N VAL A 92 -6.15 11.30 -14.30
CA VAL A 92 -5.85 12.13 -15.49
C VAL A 92 -7.13 12.61 -16.19
N SER A 93 -8.14 11.76 -16.33
CA SER A 93 -9.36 12.13 -17.07
C SER A 93 -10.36 12.94 -16.25
N LYS A 94 -10.42 12.76 -14.93
CA LYS A 94 -11.47 13.36 -14.08
C LYS A 94 -10.95 14.32 -13.02
N ILE A 95 -9.70 14.24 -12.58
CA ILE A 95 -9.17 15.08 -11.51
C ILE A 95 -8.27 16.17 -12.06
N VAL A 96 -7.32 15.81 -12.93
CA VAL A 96 -6.39 16.76 -13.57
C VAL A 96 -7.09 17.95 -14.26
N PRO A 97 -8.25 17.82 -14.92
CA PRO A 97 -8.96 18.98 -15.49
C PRO A 97 -9.37 20.06 -14.49
N PHE A 98 -9.37 19.75 -13.19
CA PHE A 98 -9.66 20.69 -12.10
C PHE A 98 -8.40 21.21 -11.40
N LEU A 99 -7.21 20.78 -11.83
CA LEU A 99 -5.93 21.22 -11.28
C LEU A 99 -5.31 22.28 -12.19
N ASP A 100 -4.52 23.19 -11.60
CA ASP A 100 -3.71 24.17 -12.35
C ASP A 100 -2.37 23.57 -12.82
N VAL A 101 -2.40 22.32 -13.30
CA VAL A 101 -1.27 21.58 -13.86
C VAL A 101 -1.74 20.62 -14.94
N GLU A 102 -0.92 20.43 -15.98
CA GLU A 102 -1.18 19.48 -17.05
C GLU A 102 -0.38 18.19 -16.80
N LEU A 103 -1.09 17.14 -16.38
CA LEU A 103 -0.53 15.82 -16.09
C LEU A 103 -1.08 14.79 -17.07
N ILE A 104 -0.20 13.98 -17.63
CA ILE A 104 -0.55 12.81 -18.44
C ILE A 104 0.01 11.54 -17.81
N ILE A 105 -0.54 10.38 -18.18
CA ILE A 105 0.13 9.10 -17.91
C ILE A 105 1.48 9.13 -18.61
N ASN A 106 2.54 8.71 -17.92
CA ASN A 106 3.89 8.69 -18.48
C ASN A 106 3.91 7.85 -19.76
N PRO A 107 4.26 8.43 -20.94
CA PRO A 107 4.25 7.70 -22.20
C PRO A 107 5.13 6.44 -22.21
N GLN A 108 6.18 6.41 -21.39
CA GLN A 108 7.08 5.25 -21.27
C GLN A 108 6.38 4.01 -20.68
N LYS A 109 5.24 4.17 -19.99
CA LYS A 109 4.44 3.04 -19.48
C LYS A 109 3.87 2.15 -20.59
N ALA A 110 3.79 2.66 -21.83
CA ALA A 110 3.40 1.84 -22.97
C ALA A 110 4.38 0.70 -23.26
N THR A 111 5.65 0.84 -22.87
CA THR A 111 6.71 -0.15 -23.09
C THR A 111 7.25 -0.77 -21.80
N ASP A 112 7.21 -0.02 -20.70
CA ASP A 112 7.65 -0.49 -19.38
C ASP A 112 6.65 -0.02 -18.30
N PRO A 113 5.72 -0.89 -17.85
CA PRO A 113 4.70 -0.50 -16.86
C PRO A 113 5.27 -0.18 -15.48
N THR A 114 6.57 -0.38 -15.25
CA THR A 114 7.23 -0.15 -13.95
C THR A 114 7.85 1.23 -13.82
N VAL A 115 7.85 2.05 -14.86
CA VAL A 115 8.29 3.46 -14.77
C VAL A 115 7.31 4.28 -13.92
N ILE A 116 7.75 5.46 -13.48
CA ILE A 116 6.94 6.41 -12.72
C ILE A 116 5.62 6.75 -13.45
N ASP A 117 4.55 6.97 -12.69
CA ASP A 117 3.18 6.95 -13.20
C ASP A 117 2.83 8.03 -14.22
N LEU A 118 3.27 9.28 -13.96
CA LEU A 118 2.82 10.46 -14.66
C LEU A 118 3.99 11.26 -15.26
N TRP A 119 3.65 12.13 -16.20
CA TRP A 119 4.51 13.19 -16.70
C TRP A 119 3.80 14.54 -16.54
N ASP A 120 4.46 15.48 -15.85
CA ASP A 120 4.02 16.86 -15.70
C ASP A 120 4.51 17.66 -16.90
N ILE A 121 3.58 18.01 -17.79
CA ILE A 121 3.86 18.79 -19.01
C ILE A 121 4.17 20.24 -18.64
N THR A 122 3.44 20.80 -17.67
CA THR A 122 3.60 22.20 -17.22
C THR A 122 5.02 22.47 -16.72
N ASN A 123 5.58 21.54 -15.93
CA ASN A 123 6.89 21.69 -15.30
C ASN A 123 7.99 20.81 -15.95
N ASN A 124 7.64 20.12 -17.05
CA ASN A 124 8.48 19.21 -17.83
C ASN A 124 9.29 18.24 -16.95
N ARG A 125 8.62 17.46 -16.11
CA ARG A 125 9.26 16.56 -15.15
C ARG A 125 8.44 15.29 -14.88
N PRO A 126 9.09 14.20 -14.46
CA PRO A 126 8.37 13.00 -14.02
C PRO A 126 7.53 13.28 -12.78
N ALA A 127 6.40 12.60 -12.64
CA ALA A 127 5.55 12.69 -11.46
C ALA A 127 4.98 11.32 -11.09
N ASP A 128 4.69 11.12 -9.81
CA ASP A 128 4.13 9.87 -9.29
C ASP A 128 2.74 10.10 -8.69
N LEU A 129 1.83 9.13 -8.84
CA LEU A 129 0.50 9.20 -8.27
C LEU A 129 0.35 8.25 -7.09
N LYS A 130 0.16 8.82 -5.89
CA LYS A 130 -0.18 8.07 -4.68
C LYS A 130 -1.66 8.24 -4.35
N VAL A 131 -2.48 7.30 -4.80
CA VAL A 131 -3.91 7.27 -4.43
C VAL A 131 -4.09 6.65 -3.06
N GLN A 132 -4.80 7.34 -2.15
CA GLN A 132 -5.12 6.82 -0.82
C GLN A 132 -6.60 7.02 -0.50
N THR A 133 -7.30 5.92 -0.26
CA THR A 133 -8.73 5.93 0.07
C THR A 133 -9.06 5.49 1.48
N THR A 134 -8.06 4.99 2.20
CA THR A 134 -8.19 4.55 3.60
C THR A 134 -7.19 5.32 4.46
N PRO A 135 -7.67 6.07 5.47
CA PRO A 135 -6.78 6.74 6.41
C PRO A 135 -5.91 5.75 7.16
N PHE A 136 -4.68 6.17 7.51
CA PHE A 136 -3.86 5.43 8.45
C PHE A 136 -4.36 5.67 9.90
N PHE A 137 -5.44 4.99 10.29
CA PHE A 137 -6.12 5.15 11.59
C PHE A 137 -5.19 4.98 12.81
N ASN A 138 -4.11 4.23 12.67
CA ASN A 138 -3.14 4.00 13.75
C ASN A 138 -2.00 5.02 13.80
N SER A 139 -2.07 6.11 13.03
CA SER A 139 -1.02 7.14 12.96
C SER A 139 -0.77 7.83 14.30
N GLY A 140 -1.79 8.06 15.11
CA GLY A 140 -1.67 8.77 16.40
C GLY A 140 -0.76 8.11 17.46
N ARG A 141 -0.22 6.92 17.22
CA ARG A 141 0.84 6.33 18.05
C ARG A 141 2.25 6.83 17.71
N TYR A 142 2.39 7.54 16.60
CA TYR A 142 3.63 8.14 16.10
C TYR A 142 3.63 9.64 16.38
N ILE A 143 4.82 10.24 16.41
CA ILE A 143 5.03 11.66 16.68
C ILE A 143 5.58 12.36 15.44
N TYR A 144 5.02 13.53 15.14
CA TYR A 144 5.45 14.47 14.12
C TYR A 144 5.67 15.84 14.74
N LYS A 145 6.89 16.39 14.65
CA LYS A 145 7.25 17.72 15.18
C LYS A 145 6.70 17.98 16.61
N GLY A 146 6.84 16.99 17.49
CA GLY A 146 6.41 17.07 18.91
C GLY A 146 4.93 16.82 19.18
N ARG A 147 4.13 16.44 18.17
CA ARG A 147 2.69 16.13 18.32
C ARG A 147 2.35 14.77 17.74
N ALA A 148 1.32 14.10 18.27
CA ALA A 148 0.84 12.88 17.65
C ALA A 148 0.28 13.16 16.24
N TYR A 149 0.52 12.26 15.29
CA TYR A 149 -0.10 12.36 13.96
C TYR A 149 -1.63 12.30 14.07
N ASN A 150 -2.33 13.07 13.23
CA ASN A 150 -3.77 12.98 13.08
C ASN A 150 -4.13 12.08 11.87
N PRO A 151 -4.87 10.98 12.06
CA PRO A 151 -5.31 10.11 10.96
C PRO A 151 -6.05 10.84 9.83
N GLN A 152 -6.74 11.94 10.14
CA GLN A 152 -7.44 12.77 9.14
C GLN A 152 -6.52 13.23 8.01
N PHE A 153 -5.26 13.56 8.34
CA PHE A 153 -4.30 14.20 7.45
C PHE A 153 -3.02 13.38 7.28
N THR A 154 -3.01 12.13 7.72
CA THR A 154 -1.82 11.28 7.61
C THR A 154 -1.90 10.40 6.37
N VAL A 155 -0.88 10.51 5.53
CA VAL A 155 -0.69 9.67 4.35
C VAL A 155 0.56 8.82 4.49
N THR A 156 0.55 7.66 3.84
CA THR A 156 1.71 6.75 3.81
C THR A 156 2.51 6.91 2.53
N PHE A 157 3.84 6.92 2.62
CA PHE A 157 4.74 6.87 1.46
C PHE A 157 5.69 5.68 1.60
N ASN A 158 5.69 4.76 0.65
CA ASN A 158 6.45 3.51 0.80
C ASN A 158 7.95 3.76 0.77
N LYS A 159 8.68 3.08 1.66
CA LYS A 159 10.15 3.18 1.71
C LYS A 159 10.82 2.77 0.39
N LYS A 160 10.33 1.73 -0.26
CA LYS A 160 10.84 1.28 -1.57
C LYS A 160 10.68 2.36 -2.66
N ASP A 161 9.61 3.16 -2.59
CA ASP A 161 9.33 4.21 -3.58
C ASP A 161 10.30 5.37 -3.32
N TYR A 162 10.52 5.75 -2.06
CA TYR A 162 11.60 6.65 -1.65
C TYR A 162 12.97 6.20 -2.18
N GLU A 163 13.38 4.96 -1.91
CA GLU A 163 14.69 4.42 -2.31
C GLU A 163 14.87 4.45 -3.83
N LYS A 164 13.81 4.10 -4.58
CA LYS A 164 13.81 4.18 -6.05
C LYS A 164 13.89 5.63 -6.55
N TYR A 165 13.04 6.52 -6.03
CA TYR A 165 12.91 7.87 -6.58
C TYR A 165 14.12 8.73 -6.27
N LYS A 166 14.74 8.55 -5.10
CA LYS A 166 16.01 9.18 -4.75
C LYS A 166 17.10 8.92 -5.79
N LEU A 167 17.14 7.72 -6.37
CA LEU A 167 18.16 7.33 -7.34
C LEU A 167 17.77 7.63 -8.79
N VAL A 168 16.52 7.33 -9.17
CA VAL A 168 16.08 7.30 -10.57
C VAL A 168 15.31 8.56 -10.97
N TYR A 169 14.62 9.21 -10.02
CA TYR A 169 13.75 10.35 -10.28
C TYR A 169 13.99 11.50 -9.28
N PRO A 170 15.21 12.06 -9.17
CA PRO A 170 15.55 13.08 -8.15
C PRO A 170 14.88 14.45 -8.37
N ASN A 171 14.18 14.64 -9.49
CA ASN A 171 13.46 15.87 -9.82
C ASN A 171 11.96 15.61 -10.08
N SER A 172 11.37 14.61 -9.43
CA SER A 172 9.95 14.33 -9.54
C SER A 172 9.10 15.05 -8.50
N ASP A 173 7.82 15.19 -8.83
CA ASP A 173 6.79 15.55 -7.86
C ASP A 173 5.92 14.33 -7.54
N ILE A 174 5.46 14.24 -6.30
CA ILE A 174 4.58 13.18 -5.82
C ILE A 174 3.20 13.79 -5.56
N TYR A 175 2.20 13.28 -6.26
CA TYR A 175 0.81 13.69 -6.15
C TYR A 175 0.05 12.70 -5.27
N PHE A 176 -0.35 13.15 -4.08
CA PHE A 176 -1.23 12.39 -3.19
C PHE A 176 -2.67 12.73 -3.53
N TRP A 177 -3.36 11.82 -4.20
CA TRP A 177 -4.81 11.91 -4.39
C TRP A 177 -5.50 11.17 -3.26
N VAL A 178 -6.05 11.94 -2.32
CA VAL A 178 -6.72 11.41 -1.14
C VAL A 178 -8.22 11.49 -1.32
N ASN A 179 -8.91 10.38 -1.03
CA ASN A 179 -10.36 10.30 -1.02
C ASN A 179 -10.82 9.28 0.03
N TRP A 180 -11.00 9.71 1.28
CA TRP A 180 -11.38 8.83 2.39
C TRP A 180 -12.74 8.19 2.17
N GLN A 181 -12.73 6.89 1.89
CA GLN A 181 -13.91 6.05 1.70
C GLN A 181 -14.25 5.28 2.98
N GLN A 182 -13.22 4.82 3.70
CA GLN A 182 -13.40 4.26 5.04
C GLN A 182 -13.25 5.36 6.07
N LEU A 183 -14.32 5.65 6.82
CA LEU A 183 -14.36 6.77 7.77
C LEU A 183 -14.15 6.33 9.23
N SER A 184 -14.16 5.03 9.51
CA SER A 184 -13.96 4.50 10.85
C SER A 184 -13.25 3.16 10.87
N TYR A 185 -12.47 2.93 11.93
CA TYR A 185 -11.90 1.62 12.26
C TYR A 185 -11.77 1.51 13.78
N LYS A 186 -12.34 0.44 14.36
CA LYS A 186 -12.44 0.25 15.82
C LYS A 186 -13.08 1.47 16.49
N ASN A 187 -12.42 2.06 17.48
CA ASN A 187 -12.88 3.24 18.22
C ASN A 187 -12.36 4.56 17.62
N LYS A 188 -11.87 4.56 16.38
CA LYS A 188 -11.32 5.73 15.70
C LYS A 188 -12.16 6.08 14.49
N SER A 189 -12.32 7.38 14.24
CA SER A 189 -13.02 7.91 13.08
C SER A 189 -12.30 9.12 12.50
N VAL A 190 -12.55 9.38 11.22
CA VAL A 190 -12.16 10.58 10.51
C VAL A 190 -13.38 11.15 9.79
N ASN A 191 -13.29 12.40 9.36
CA ASN A 191 -14.26 12.99 8.45
C ASN A 191 -13.94 12.60 7.00
N PRO A 192 -14.97 12.54 6.12
CA PRO A 192 -14.75 12.47 4.69
C PRO A 192 -13.77 13.57 4.24
N MET A 193 -12.78 13.19 3.42
CA MET A 193 -11.82 14.14 2.86
C MET A 193 -11.47 13.71 1.46
N ASN A 194 -11.55 14.65 0.55
CA ASN A 194 -11.12 14.49 -0.83
C ASN A 194 -10.23 15.67 -1.18
N GLY A 195 -9.13 15.41 -1.87
CA GLY A 195 -8.21 16.45 -2.29
C GLY A 195 -6.96 15.91 -2.97
N VAL A 196 -6.17 16.83 -3.53
CA VAL A 196 -4.88 16.52 -4.16
C VAL A 196 -3.80 17.37 -3.51
N TRP A 197 -2.74 16.73 -3.04
CA TRP A 197 -1.56 17.38 -2.52
C TRP A 197 -0.35 17.03 -3.37
N ARG A 198 0.43 18.04 -3.73
CA ARG A 198 1.70 17.90 -4.44
C ARG A 198 2.85 18.11 -3.46
N ALA A 199 3.85 17.24 -3.51
CA ALA A 199 5.11 17.41 -2.80
C ALA A 199 6.28 17.18 -3.74
N ASN A 200 7.33 18.00 -3.63
CA ASN A 200 8.57 17.73 -4.35
C ASN A 200 9.33 16.58 -3.69
N ILE A 201 9.88 15.67 -4.49
CA ILE A 201 10.61 14.50 -3.96
C ILE A 201 11.79 14.91 -3.06
N ASN A 202 12.46 16.03 -3.35
CA ASN A 202 13.59 16.49 -2.54
C ASN A 202 13.16 16.89 -1.12
N LYS A 203 11.97 17.48 -0.97
CA LYS A 203 11.39 17.78 0.36
C LYS A 203 11.01 16.52 1.11
N ILE A 204 10.45 15.53 0.42
CA ILE A 204 10.17 14.21 1.00
C ILE A 204 11.48 13.56 1.50
N ILE A 205 12.54 13.59 0.68
CA ILE A 205 13.86 13.04 1.03
C ILE A 205 14.45 13.77 2.23
N GLU A 206 14.46 15.11 2.23
CA GLU A 206 14.96 15.94 3.34
C GLU A 206 14.31 15.56 4.68
N TYR A 207 12.99 15.37 4.69
CA TYR A 207 12.24 15.02 5.90
C TYR A 207 12.47 13.59 6.38
N ILE A 208 12.68 12.66 5.44
CA ILE A 208 13.05 11.27 5.75
C ILE A 208 14.45 11.22 6.36
N GLU A 209 15.43 11.86 5.71
CA GLU A 209 16.84 11.78 6.10
C GLU A 209 17.15 12.57 7.38
N SER A 210 16.36 13.60 7.69
CA SER A 210 16.41 14.31 8.96
C SER A 210 15.66 13.59 10.11
N GLU A 211 15.11 12.41 9.86
CA GLU A 211 14.31 11.63 10.82
C GLU A 211 13.09 12.40 11.38
N THR A 212 12.61 13.41 10.64
CA THR A 212 11.46 14.23 11.04
C THR A 212 10.14 13.45 10.92
N VAL A 213 10.07 12.51 9.96
CA VAL A 213 8.89 11.67 9.72
C VAL A 213 9.07 10.28 10.31
N SER A 214 7.99 9.70 10.81
CA SER A 214 8.02 8.35 11.38
C SER A 214 8.00 7.26 10.31
N LEU A 215 8.79 6.19 10.52
CA LEU A 215 8.74 4.96 9.74
C LEU A 215 7.81 3.93 10.40
N HIS A 216 6.85 3.40 9.63
CA HIS A 216 5.97 2.33 10.06
C HIS A 216 6.34 1.00 9.40
N GLU A 217 6.63 -0.02 10.21
CA GLU A 217 6.78 -1.40 9.76
C GLU A 217 5.45 -2.18 9.82
N TYR A 218 5.05 -2.79 8.70
CA TYR A 218 3.85 -3.63 8.64
C TYR A 218 4.14 -5.03 9.21
N ILE A 219 3.58 -5.32 10.38
CA ILE A 219 3.80 -6.59 11.10
C ILE A 219 3.45 -7.84 10.26
N TYR A 220 2.49 -7.73 9.33
CA TYR A 220 2.02 -8.83 8.50
C TYR A 220 2.85 -9.04 7.22
N ARG A 221 3.78 -8.14 6.91
CA ARG A 221 4.57 -8.15 5.66
C ARG A 221 6.06 -8.43 5.89
N LYS A 222 6.47 -8.77 7.12
CA LYS A 222 7.88 -9.01 7.45
C LYS A 222 8.56 -10.00 6.49
N ASN A 223 7.82 -11.02 6.05
CA ASN A 223 8.30 -12.07 5.14
C ASN A 223 7.73 -11.97 3.71
N ASP A 224 7.03 -10.89 3.37
CA ASP A 224 6.40 -10.70 2.05
C ASP A 224 7.41 -10.04 1.09
N ASN A 225 7.84 -10.75 0.04
CA ASN A 225 8.81 -10.23 -0.94
C ASN A 225 8.18 -9.30 -1.99
N HIS A 226 6.86 -9.16 -2.00
CA HIS A 226 6.10 -8.54 -3.06
C HIS A 226 5.50 -7.19 -2.66
N ASN A 227 5.10 -7.03 -1.40
CA ASN A 227 4.41 -5.84 -0.89
C ASN A 227 5.34 -4.92 -0.09
N ALA A 228 4.98 -3.63 0.03
CA ALA A 228 5.76 -2.68 0.81
C ALA A 228 5.76 -3.09 2.29
N LYS A 229 6.95 -3.40 2.82
CA LYS A 229 7.16 -3.81 4.23
C LYS A 229 7.14 -2.63 5.20
N GLU A 230 7.45 -1.45 4.67
CA GLU A 230 7.65 -0.23 5.44
C GLU A 230 7.09 0.98 4.68
N SER A 231 6.44 1.89 5.40
CA SER A 231 6.02 3.20 4.86
C SER A 231 6.36 4.32 5.84
N TYR A 232 6.86 5.43 5.32
CA TYR A 232 6.95 6.69 6.04
C TYR A 232 5.57 7.31 6.19
N LEU A 233 5.35 7.99 7.31
CA LEU A 233 4.12 8.73 7.59
C LEU A 233 4.34 10.21 7.34
N PHE A 234 3.52 10.81 6.49
CA PHE A 234 3.56 12.23 6.19
C PHE A 234 2.27 12.92 6.61
N PHE A 235 2.40 14.20 6.99
CA PHE A 235 1.30 15.01 7.47
C PHE A 235 0.93 16.06 6.40
N LEU A 236 -0.25 15.92 5.79
CA LEU A 236 -0.68 16.71 4.64
C LEU A 236 -0.82 18.22 4.91
N GLU A 237 -1.03 18.62 6.17
CA GLU A 237 -1.13 20.05 6.53
C GLU A 237 0.25 20.71 6.73
N ASP A 238 1.35 19.97 6.55
CA ASP A 238 2.68 20.58 6.56
C ASP A 238 2.98 21.25 5.22
N ASN A 239 2.74 22.56 5.18
CA ASN A 239 2.92 23.39 3.99
C ASN A 239 4.39 23.57 3.54
N ASP A 240 5.38 23.15 4.33
CA ASP A 240 6.78 23.11 3.86
C ASP A 240 7.02 21.92 2.92
N ILE A 241 6.20 20.86 3.02
CA ILE A 241 6.29 19.67 2.19
C ILE A 241 5.21 19.69 1.10
N PHE A 242 3.97 20.00 1.49
CA PHE A 242 2.80 19.81 0.65
C PHE A 242 2.17 21.11 0.22
N GLN A 243 1.85 21.19 -1.07
CA GLN A 243 0.92 22.16 -1.61
C GLN A 243 -0.40 21.46 -1.93
N ARG A 244 -1.49 21.93 -1.32
CA ARG A 244 -2.83 21.49 -1.72
C ARG A 244 -3.24 22.14 -3.04
N LEU A 245 -3.68 21.32 -4.00
CA LEU A 245 -4.13 21.73 -5.32
C LEU A 245 -5.65 21.69 -5.47
N PHE A 246 -6.31 20.85 -4.68
CA PHE A 246 -7.74 20.60 -4.67
C PHE A 246 -8.17 20.06 -3.30
#